data_AF-A0A957KUT7-F1
#
_entry.id   AF-A0A957KUT7-F1
#
_cell.length_a   1.000
_cell.length_b   1.000
_cell.length_c   1.000
_cell.angle_alpha   90.00
_cell.angle_beta   90.00
_cell.angle_gamma   90.00
#
_symmetry.space_group_name_H-M   'P 1'
#
loop_
_entity.id
_entity.type
_entity.pdbx_description
1 polymer ?
#
loop_
_entity_poly.entity_id
_entity_poly.type
_entity_poly.pdbx_seq_one_letter_code
_entity_poly.pdbx_strand_id
1 'polypeptide(L)'
;MLDQLPHIKPTTLKANVTEILRQLIIEGTLAPGTEFNQAQIAEQLGVSRGPIREALGQLEQEGLLQSVPYKGVIVTPLTRKYVEELYSVRTALELLALDRSITRMT
;
A
#
# COMPACT_ATOMS: atom_id res chain seq x y z
N MET A 1 -38.04 9.80 -9.67
CA MET A 1 -38.20 9.03 -8.39
C MET A 1 -37.43 7.70 -8.43
N LEU A 2 -36.37 7.62 -9.24
CA LEU A 2 -35.34 6.57 -9.21
C LEU A 2 -33.93 7.18 -9.09
N ASP A 3 -33.85 8.50 -8.93
CA ASP A 3 -32.64 9.32 -9.05
C ASP A 3 -31.80 9.38 -7.76
N GLN A 4 -32.17 8.59 -6.74
CA GLN A 4 -31.50 8.52 -5.43
C GLN A 4 -31.04 7.10 -5.06
N LEU A 5 -30.97 6.19 -6.03
CA LEU A 5 -30.38 4.88 -5.76
C LEU A 5 -28.87 5.06 -5.50
N PRO A 6 -28.33 4.58 -4.36
CA PRO A 6 -26.91 4.68 -4.09
C PRO A 6 -26.14 3.91 -5.16
N HIS A 7 -25.10 4.54 -5.72
CA HIS A 7 -24.20 3.86 -6.64
C HIS A 7 -23.44 2.77 -5.88
N ILE A 8 -23.74 1.51 -6.19
CA ILE A 8 -22.89 0.40 -5.80
C ILE A 8 -21.54 0.65 -6.47
N LYS A 9 -20.48 0.89 -5.69
CA LYS A 9 -19.12 0.78 -6.20
C LYS A 9 -18.79 -0.72 -6.25
N PRO A 10 -18.81 -1.38 -7.42
CA PRO A 10 -18.34 -2.76 -7.49
C PRO A 10 -16.87 -2.75 -7.09
N THR A 11 -16.57 -3.23 -5.89
CA THR A 11 -15.18 -3.37 -5.48
C THR A 11 -14.64 -4.59 -6.19
N THR A 12 -13.63 -4.40 -7.03
CA THR A 12 -13.02 -5.50 -7.76
C THR A 12 -12.31 -6.44 -6.78
N LEU A 13 -12.17 -7.71 -7.16
CA LEU A 13 -11.43 -8.66 -6.32
C LEU A 13 -10.00 -8.18 -6.07
N LYS A 14 -9.36 -7.55 -7.07
CA LYS A 14 -8.09 -6.84 -6.92
C LYS A 14 -8.16 -5.82 -5.78
N ALA A 15 -9.10 -4.87 -5.83
CA ALA A 15 -9.19 -3.80 -4.84
C ALA A 15 -9.39 -4.33 -3.42
N ASN A 16 -10.23 -5.35 -3.24
CA ASN A 16 -10.40 -6.02 -1.94
C ASN A 16 -9.10 -6.67 -1.45
N VAL A 17 -8.40 -7.41 -2.32
CA VAL A 17 -7.11 -8.04 -1.96
C VAL A 17 -6.07 -6.98 -1.58
N THR A 18 -5.97 -5.90 -2.35
CA THR A 18 -5.05 -4.80 -2.06
C THR A 18 -5.33 -4.22 -0.68
N GLU A 19 -6.60 -3.96 -0.34
CA GLU A 19 -6.96 -3.38 0.95
C GLU A 19 -6.65 -4.32 2.12
N ILE A 20 -7.00 -5.61 1.99
CA ILE A 20 -6.70 -6.62 3.02
C ILE A 20 -5.20 -6.69 3.28
N LEU A 21 -4.39 -6.83 2.22
CA LEU A 21 -2.95 -6.93 2.36
C LEU A 21 -2.34 -5.64 2.93
N ARG A 22 -2.83 -4.46 2.51
CA ARG A 22 -2.40 -3.18 3.06
C ARG A 22 -2.66 -3.13 4.56
N GLN A 23 -3.86 -3.49 4.99
CA GLN A 23 -4.24 -3.45 6.40
C GLN A 23 -3.35 -4.40 7.23
N LEU A 24 -3.11 -5.61 6.74
CA LEU A 24 -2.22 -6.57 7.41
C LEU A 24 -0.77 -6.06 7.55
N ILE A 25 -0.28 -5.30 6.56
CA ILE A 25 1.05 -4.65 6.63
C ILE A 25 1.05 -3.52 7.66
N ILE A 26 0.04 -2.64 7.62
CA ILE A 26 -0.07 -1.47 8.52
C ILE A 26 -0.22 -1.90 9.98
N GLU A 27 -1.00 -2.95 10.24
CA GLU A 27 -1.20 -3.51 11.58
C GLU A 27 0.01 -4.32 12.07
N GLY A 28 0.99 -4.60 11.19
CA GLY A 28 2.17 -5.39 11.51
C GLY A 28 1.95 -6.90 11.55
N THR A 29 0.77 -7.39 11.18
CA THR A 29 0.50 -8.82 10.99
C THR A 29 1.41 -9.41 9.91
N LEU A 30 1.60 -8.66 8.81
CA LEU A 30 2.71 -8.85 7.88
C LEU A 30 3.82 -7.86 8.26
N ALA A 31 4.69 -8.29 9.18
CA ALA A 31 5.73 -7.43 9.73
C ALA A 31 6.73 -6.96 8.64
N PRO A 32 7.36 -5.78 8.80
CA PRO A 32 8.43 -5.33 7.92
C PRO A 32 9.53 -6.39 7.75
N GLY A 33 9.94 -6.65 6.51
CA GLY A 33 10.91 -7.70 6.19
C GLY A 33 10.32 -9.11 6.04
N THR A 34 9.00 -9.29 6.22
CA THR A 34 8.35 -10.60 5.98
C THR A 34 8.45 -10.95 4.50
N GLU A 35 9.04 -12.12 4.21
CA GLU A 35 9.14 -12.68 2.86
C GLU A 35 7.96 -13.64 2.63
N PHE A 36 7.31 -13.54 1.47
CA PHE A 36 6.27 -14.47 1.04
C PHE A 36 6.25 -14.58 -0.49
N ASN A 37 5.68 -15.68 -0.99
CA ASN A 37 5.49 -15.86 -2.43
C ASN A 37 4.01 -15.66 -2.82
N GLN A 38 3.81 -15.30 -4.09
CA GLN A 38 2.48 -15.02 -4.63
C GLN A 38 1.54 -16.24 -4.56
N ALA A 39 2.07 -17.45 -4.74
CA ALA A 39 1.26 -18.67 -4.76
C ALA A 39 0.66 -18.97 -3.37
N GLN A 40 1.46 -18.76 -2.32
CA GLN A 40 1.05 -18.94 -0.93
C GLN A 40 -0.07 -17.97 -0.54
N ILE A 41 0.05 -16.69 -0.89
CA ILE A 41 -1.01 -15.70 -0.63
C ILE A 41 -2.29 -16.01 -1.43
N ALA A 42 -2.14 -16.43 -2.69
CA ALA A 42 -3.28 -16.82 -3.52
C ALA A 42 -4.05 -18.00 -2.91
N GLU A 43 -3.34 -19.01 -2.41
CA GLU A 43 -3.93 -20.17 -1.73
C GLU A 43 -4.61 -19.78 -0.42
N GLN A 44 -3.94 -19.00 0.44
CA GLN A 44 -4.48 -18.57 1.73
C GLN A 44 -5.73 -17.69 1.60
N LEU A 45 -5.77 -16.82 0.58
CA LEU A 45 -6.93 -15.96 0.33
C LEU A 45 -8.02 -16.65 -0.51
N GLY A 46 -7.76 -17.84 -1.07
CA GLY A 46 -8.68 -18.52 -1.98
C GLY A 46 -8.94 -17.75 -3.28
N VAL A 47 -7.96 -16.93 -3.72
CA VAL A 47 -8.09 -16.04 -4.88
C VAL A 47 -7.14 -16.48 -6.00
N SER A 48 -7.56 -16.34 -7.25
CA SER A 48 -6.73 -16.68 -8.40
C SER A 48 -5.48 -15.79 -8.51
N ARG A 49 -4.45 -16.25 -9.21
CA ARG A 49 -3.15 -15.56 -9.26
C ARG A 49 -3.21 -14.17 -9.94
N GLY A 50 -4.16 -13.94 -10.84
CA GLY A 50 -4.28 -12.67 -11.58
C GLY A 50 -4.53 -11.46 -10.67
N PRO A 51 -5.64 -11.46 -9.90
CA PRO A 51 -5.94 -10.41 -8.93
C PRO A 51 -4.86 -10.24 -7.86
N ILE A 52 -4.25 -11.34 -7.38
CA ILE A 52 -3.12 -11.26 -6.43
C ILE A 52 -1.95 -10.51 -7.07
N ARG A 53 -1.56 -10.84 -8.31
CA ARG A 53 -0.45 -10.17 -9.00
C ARG A 53 -0.67 -8.67 -9.10
N GLU A 54 -1.88 -8.27 -9.49
CA GLU A 54 -2.24 -6.87 -9.66
C GLU A 54 -2.30 -6.12 -8.32
N ALA A 55 -2.76 -6.78 -7.26
CA ALA A 55 -2.75 -6.21 -5.92
C ALA A 55 -1.33 -6.02 -5.38
N LEU A 56 -0.47 -7.04 -5.51
CA LEU A 56 0.94 -6.97 -5.11
C LEU A 56 1.68 -5.89 -5.88
N GLY A 57 1.50 -5.82 -7.21
CA GLY A 57 2.13 -4.77 -8.02
C GLY A 57 1.67 -3.36 -7.66
N GLN A 58 0.42 -3.19 -7.20
CA GLN A 58 -0.03 -1.90 -6.66
C GLN A 58 0.63 -1.58 -5.32
N LEU A 59 0.72 -2.54 -4.40
CA LEU A 59 1.37 -2.34 -3.10
C LEU A 59 2.88 -2.09 -3.23
N GLU A 60 3.53 -2.64 -4.27
CA GLU A 60 4.91 -2.30 -4.64
C GLU A 60 5.04 -0.84 -5.12
N GLN A 61 4.10 -0.36 -5.95
CA GLN A 61 4.07 1.05 -6.37
C GLN A 61 3.82 2.01 -5.19
N GLU A 62 3.02 1.58 -4.21
CA GLU A 62 2.79 2.29 -2.96
C GLU A 62 4.00 2.23 -2.01
N GLY A 63 5.03 1.42 -2.33
CA GLY A 63 6.25 1.27 -1.54
C GLY A 63 6.09 0.38 -0.30
N LEU A 64 4.98 -0.34 -0.16
CA LEU A 64 4.71 -1.24 0.97
C LEU A 64 5.36 -2.62 0.80
N LEU A 65 5.61 -3.01 -0.45
CA LEU A 65 6.23 -4.28 -0.82
C LEU A 65 7.41 -4.06 -1.77
N GLN A 66 8.30 -5.04 -1.85
CA GLN A 66 9.40 -5.09 -2.80
C GLN A 66 9.48 -6.49 -3.43
N SER A 67 9.61 -6.56 -4.75
CA SER A 67 9.94 -7.82 -5.44
C SER A 67 11.44 -8.08 -5.35
N VAL A 68 11.81 -9.28 -4.90
CA VAL A 68 13.21 -9.70 -4.81
C VAL A 68 13.43 -10.94 -5.68
N PRO A 69 14.40 -10.91 -6.62
CA PRO A 69 14.71 -12.06 -7.48
C PRO A 69 14.91 -13.34 -6.67
N TYR A 70 14.25 -14.42 -7.10
CA TYR A 70 14.30 -15.76 -6.48
C TYR A 70 13.75 -15.88 -5.05
N LYS A 71 13.36 -14.77 -4.40
CA LYS A 71 12.78 -14.75 -3.05
C LYS A 71 11.27 -14.47 -3.03
N GLY A 72 10.73 -13.87 -4.10
CA GLY A 72 9.32 -13.51 -4.17
C GLY A 72 9.13 -12.06 -3.76
N VAL A 73 8.23 -11.83 -2.81
CA VAL A 73 7.85 -10.49 -2.36
C VAL A 73 8.22 -10.33 -0.89
N ILE A 74 8.76 -9.17 -0.52
CA ILE A 74 9.08 -8.82 0.86
C ILE A 74 8.30 -7.57 1.26
N VAL A 75 7.80 -7.53 2.49
CA VAL A 75 7.27 -6.29 3.08
C VAL A 75 8.42 -5.30 3.26
N THR A 76 8.28 -4.08 2.76
CA THR A 76 9.34 -3.06 2.81
C THR A 76 9.90 -2.92 4.23
N PRO A 77 11.20 -3.21 4.45
CA PRO A 77 11.80 -3.10 5.77
C PRO A 77 11.81 -1.66 6.27
N LEU A 78 11.41 -1.45 7.52
CA LEU A 78 11.53 -0.16 8.20
C LEU A 78 12.91 -0.06 8.86
N THR A 79 13.86 0.54 8.14
CA THR A 79 15.19 0.84 8.70
C THR A 79 15.25 2.26 9.23
N ARG A 80 16.14 2.52 10.20
CA ARG A 80 16.38 3.88 10.71
C ARG A 80 16.70 4.86 9.59
N LYS A 81 17.57 4.45 8.66
CA LYS A 81 17.94 5.23 7.49
C LYS A 81 16.73 5.57 6.61
N TYR A 82 15.86 4.58 6.34
CA TYR A 82 14.65 4.81 5.56
C TYR A 82 13.73 5.84 6.21
N VAL A 83 13.55 5.76 7.53
CA VAL A 83 12.76 6.74 8.28
C VAL A 83 13.39 8.13 8.17
N GLU A 84 14.69 8.26 8.38
CA GLU A 84 15.39 9.55 8.27
C GLU A 84 15.25 10.17 6.87
N GLU A 85 15.43 9.38 5.82
CA GLU A 85 15.27 9.82 4.42
C GLU A 85 13.83 10.27 4.15
N LEU A 86 12.83 9.49 4.59
CA LEU A 86 11.42 9.83 4.43
C LEU A 86 11.07 11.15 5.13
N TYR A 87 11.50 11.33 6.37
CA TYR A 87 11.25 12.56 7.12
C TYR A 87 11.98 13.76 6.50
N SER A 88 13.16 13.58 5.91
CA SER A 88 13.88 14.67 5.23
C SER A 88 13.08 15.25 4.06
N VAL A 89 12.46 14.38 3.25
CA VAL A 89 11.62 14.78 2.11
C VAL A 89 10.33 15.42 2.61
N ARG A 90 9.66 14.80 3.60
CA ARG A 90 8.44 15.35 4.18
C ARG A 90 8.65 16.74 4.75
N THR A 91 9.68 16.94 5.57
CA THR A 91 9.98 18.23 6.17
C THR A 91 10.20 19.30 5.09
N ALA A 92 10.96 19.01 4.03
CA ALA A 92 11.17 19.97 2.95
C ALA A 92 9.86 20.37 2.25
N LEU A 93 8.99 19.39 1.97
CA LEU A 93 7.69 19.63 1.32
C LEU A 93 6.70 20.35 2.23
N GLU A 94 6.62 19.97 3.51
CA GLU A 94 5.72 20.57 4.49
C GLU A 94 6.10 22.02 4.79
N LEU A 95 7.40 22.33 4.93
CA LEU A 95 7.86 23.71 5.10
C LEU A 95 7.52 24.58 3.88
N LEU A 96 7.73 24.07 2.66
CA LEU A 96 7.35 24.78 1.44
C LEU A 96 5.83 24.99 1.35
N ALA A 97 5.05 23.99 1.72
CA ALA A 97 3.59 24.09 1.73
C ALA A 97 3.12 25.15 2.73
N LEU A 98 3.67 25.14 3.95
CA LEU A 98 3.37 26.12 5.00
C LEU A 98 3.75 27.54 4.56
N ASP A 99 4.95 27.76 4.04
CA ASP A 99 5.40 29.06 3.53
C ASP A 99 4.42 29.65 2.50
N ARG A 100 3.92 28.80 1.59
CA ARG A 100 2.96 29.21 0.55
C ARG A 100 1.53 29.41 1.05
N SER A 101 1.13 28.72 2.11
CA SER A 101 -0.25 28.74 2.59
C SER A 101 -0.49 29.69 3.75
N ILE A 102 0.52 30.03 4.55
CA ILE A 102 0.36 30.79 5.80
C ILE A 102 -0.35 32.13 5.59
N THR A 103 -0.08 32.80 4.47
CA THR A 103 -0.70 34.08 4.10
C THR A 103 -2.16 33.95 3.63
N ARG A 104 -2.66 32.72 3.44
CA ARG A 104 -4.02 32.40 2.97
C ARG A 104 -4.85 31.65 4.00
N MET A 105 -4.30 31.39 5.19
CA MET A 105 -5.02 30.75 6.29
C MET A 105 -5.91 31.82 6.98
N THR A 106 -7.23 31.71 6.80
CA THR A 106 -8.27 32.51 7.49
C THR A 106 -8.79 31.79 8.72
#